data_AF-A0A159Z8C7-F1
#
_entry.id   AF-A0A159Z8C7-F1
#
_cell.length_a   1.000
_cell.length_b   1.000
_cell.length_c   1.000
_cell.angle_alpha   90.00
_cell.angle_beta   90.00
_cell.angle_gamma   90.00
#
_symmetry.space_group_name_H-M   'P 1'
#
loop_
_entity.id
_entity.type
_entity.pdbx_description
1 polymer ?
#
loop_
_entity_poly.entity_id
_entity_poly.type
_entity_poly.pdbx_seq_one_letter_code
_entity_poly.pdbx_strand_id
1 'polypeptide(L)'
;MFDLRAGSGLALGTLAFGLAAFAGGMWFDSRDPHRLGRYAASGFWLHLLAAPALVNTVALTFYNMGPGPGYVLLALALALVALLALVIDRRSFLTAGIGYLAFLITLVARQGGDLDWPWTLLILGAIITGLGATWTDLRARLMRALPDFPGKRRLPPYTETP
;
A
#
# COMPACT_ATOMS: atom_id res chain seq x y z
N MET A 1 -18.75 9.73 -2.53
CA MET A 1 -19.26 8.41 -2.99
C MET A 1 -18.61 7.25 -2.25
N PHE A 2 -17.29 7.25 -2.01
CA PHE A 2 -16.56 6.19 -1.29
C PHE A 2 -16.20 6.52 0.18
N ASP A 3 -16.96 7.41 0.81
CA ASP A 3 -16.70 7.82 2.19
C ASP A 3 -17.45 6.91 3.17
N LEU A 4 -16.70 6.24 4.07
CA LEU A 4 -17.28 5.36 5.08
C LEU A 4 -18.10 6.13 6.13
N ARG A 5 -17.82 7.42 6.33
CA ARG A 5 -18.57 8.28 7.28
C ARG A 5 -19.97 8.59 6.77
N ALA A 6 -20.16 8.58 5.45
CA ALA A 6 -21.45 8.84 4.83
C ALA A 6 -22.36 7.60 4.77
N GLY A 7 -21.88 6.43 5.23
CA GLY A 7 -22.67 5.18 5.22
C GLY A 7 -23.07 4.71 3.83
N SER A 8 -22.36 5.11 2.78
CA SER A 8 -22.75 4.77 1.41
C SER A 8 -22.54 3.28 1.15
N GLY A 9 -23.57 2.58 0.67
CA GLY A 9 -23.49 1.16 0.33
C GLY A 9 -22.38 0.85 -0.69
N LEU A 10 -22.00 1.84 -1.49
CA LEU A 10 -20.87 1.74 -2.42
C LEU A 10 -19.50 1.74 -1.74
N ALA A 11 -19.30 2.52 -0.66
CA ALA A 11 -18.05 2.50 0.11
C ALA A 11 -17.86 1.15 0.80
N LEU A 12 -18.93 0.61 1.40
CA LEU A 12 -18.92 -0.72 2.00
C LEU A 12 -18.71 -1.82 0.94
N GLY A 13 -19.37 -1.70 -0.22
CA GLY A 13 -19.21 -2.64 -1.33
C GLY A 13 -17.78 -2.67 -1.89
N THR A 14 -17.16 -1.50 -2.10
CA THR A 14 -15.77 -1.42 -2.56
C THR A 14 -14.77 -1.88 -1.50
N LEU A 15 -15.00 -1.59 -0.22
CA LEU A 15 -14.19 -2.12 0.87
C LEU A 15 -14.26 -3.65 0.93
N ALA A 16 -15.46 -4.22 0.91
CA ALA A 16 -15.68 -5.67 0.95
C ALA A 16 -15.05 -6.35 -0.27
N PHE A 17 -15.24 -5.77 -1.47
CA PHE A 17 -14.60 -6.24 -2.69
C PHE A 17 -13.07 -6.20 -2.59
N GLY A 18 -12.52 -5.09 -2.11
CA GLY A 18 -11.08 -4.94 -1.92
C GLY A 18 -10.50 -5.96 -0.95
N LEU A 19 -11.19 -6.23 0.16
CA LEU A 19 -10.80 -7.25 1.13
C LEU A 19 -10.88 -8.66 0.55
N ALA A 20 -11.93 -8.97 -0.22
CA ALA A 20 -12.08 -10.27 -0.88
C ALA A 20 -11.00 -10.49 -1.94
N ALA A 21 -10.71 -9.48 -2.77
CA ALA A 21 -9.64 -9.52 -3.76
C ALA A 21 -8.27 -9.67 -3.09
N PHE A 22 -8.03 -8.97 -1.98
CA PHE A 22 -6.80 -9.09 -1.19
C PHE A 22 -6.63 -10.50 -0.61
N ALA A 23 -7.66 -11.04 0.04
CA ALA A 23 -7.64 -12.38 0.60
C ALA A 23 -7.42 -13.46 -0.48
N GLY A 24 -8.09 -13.33 -1.63
CA GLY A 24 -7.88 -14.19 -2.78
C GLY A 24 -6.44 -14.11 -3.31
N GLY A 25 -5.91 -12.90 -3.44
CA GLY A 25 -4.51 -12.67 -3.82
C GLY A 25 -3.53 -13.35 -2.87
N MET A 26 -3.71 -13.15 -1.56
CA MET A 26 -2.89 -13.77 -0.51
C MET A 26 -2.94 -15.29 -0.52
N TRP A 27 -4.10 -15.87 -0.84
CA TRP A 27 -4.27 -17.30 -0.97
C TRP A 27 -3.48 -17.88 -2.16
N PHE A 28 -3.46 -17.19 -3.30
CA PHE A 28 -2.62 -17.58 -4.44
C PHE A 28 -1.13 -17.42 -4.13
N ASP A 29 -0.73 -16.33 -3.50
CA ASP A 29 0.66 -16.08 -3.11
C ASP A 29 1.18 -17.12 -2.13
N SER A 30 0.34 -17.57 -1.19
CA SER A 30 0.69 -18.61 -0.21
C SER A 30 0.79 -20.02 -0.82
N ARG A 31 0.19 -20.24 -1.99
CA ARG A 31 0.20 -21.54 -2.69
C ARG A 31 1.39 -21.71 -3.61
N ASP A 32 2.04 -20.62 -4.02
CA ASP A 32 3.22 -20.65 -4.88
C ASP A 32 4.32 -19.73 -4.31
N PRO A 33 4.99 -20.12 -3.19
CA PRO A 33 5.99 -19.28 -2.53
C PRO A 33 7.21 -18.98 -3.39
N HIS A 34 7.54 -19.88 -4.32
CA HIS A 34 8.68 -19.73 -5.24
C HIS A 34 8.33 -18.92 -6.50
N ARG A 35 7.07 -18.54 -6.70
CA ARG A 35 6.58 -17.69 -7.79
C ARG A 35 6.95 -18.18 -9.20
N LEU A 36 6.94 -19.50 -9.42
CA LEU A 36 7.34 -20.10 -10.70
C LEU A 36 6.14 -20.49 -11.59
N GLY A 37 4.91 -20.44 -11.07
CA GLY A 37 3.71 -20.92 -11.75
C GLY A 37 2.65 -19.85 -12.10
N ARG A 38 1.58 -20.32 -12.76
CA ARG A 38 0.42 -19.51 -13.20
C ARG A 38 -0.31 -18.81 -12.05
N TYR A 39 -0.19 -19.35 -10.83
CA TYR A 39 -0.78 -18.80 -9.62
C TYR A 39 -0.19 -17.43 -9.24
N ALA A 40 1.07 -17.17 -9.57
CA ALA A 40 1.71 -15.88 -9.34
C ALA A 40 1.05 -14.75 -10.14
N ALA A 41 0.57 -15.03 -11.35
CA ALA A 41 -0.13 -14.07 -12.21
C ALA A 41 -1.55 -13.78 -11.71
N SER A 42 -2.31 -14.80 -11.31
CA SER A 42 -3.64 -14.61 -10.72
C SER A 42 -3.58 -13.82 -9.40
N GLY A 43 -2.61 -14.14 -8.54
CA GLY A 43 -2.33 -13.38 -7.33
C GLY A 43 -2.01 -11.91 -7.65
N PHE A 44 -1.16 -11.65 -8.65
CA PHE A 44 -0.83 -10.30 -9.08
C PHE A 44 -2.07 -9.47 -9.47
N TRP A 45 -2.95 -10.00 -10.31
CA TRP A 45 -4.15 -9.27 -10.75
C TRP A 45 -5.12 -8.99 -9.61
N LEU A 46 -5.31 -9.95 -8.70
CA LEU A 46 -6.16 -9.75 -7.53
C LEU A 46 -5.61 -8.66 -6.60
N HIS A 47 -4.31 -8.66 -6.36
CA HIS A 47 -3.63 -7.60 -5.62
C HIS A 47 -3.74 -6.24 -6.34
N LEU A 48 -3.63 -6.22 -7.67
CA LEU A 48 -3.79 -5.01 -8.48
C LEU A 48 -5.21 -4.42 -8.40
N LEU A 49 -6.25 -5.25 -8.30
CA LEU A 49 -7.63 -4.78 -8.08
C LEU A 49 -7.88 -4.39 -6.62
N ALA A 50 -7.34 -5.15 -5.66
CA ALA A 50 -7.53 -4.91 -4.24
C ALA A 50 -6.94 -3.57 -3.80
N ALA A 51 -5.76 -3.22 -4.30
CA ALA A 51 -5.03 -2.03 -3.91
C ALA A 51 -5.85 -0.73 -4.11
N PRO A 52 -6.36 -0.38 -5.32
CA PRO A 52 -7.17 0.80 -5.50
C PRO A 52 -8.50 0.74 -4.74
N ALA A 53 -9.16 -0.42 -4.65
CA ALA A 53 -10.41 -0.55 -3.91
C ALA A 53 -10.25 -0.23 -2.41
N LEU A 54 -9.18 -0.73 -1.78
CA LEU A 54 -8.87 -0.49 -0.38
C LEU A 54 -8.33 0.92 -0.16
N VAL A 55 -7.29 1.29 -0.91
CA VAL A 55 -6.60 2.58 -0.72
C VAL A 55 -7.54 3.74 -1.04
N ASN A 56 -8.37 3.67 -2.08
CA ASN A 56 -9.29 4.76 -2.40
C ASN A 56 -10.32 4.99 -1.30
N THR A 57 -10.93 3.92 -0.79
CA THR A 57 -11.95 4.00 0.26
C THR A 57 -11.36 4.61 1.53
N VAL A 58 -10.17 4.14 1.94
CA VAL A 58 -9.48 4.64 3.13
C VAL A 58 -8.99 6.08 2.93
N ALA A 59 -8.36 6.36 1.78
CA ALA A 59 -7.79 7.67 1.49
C ALA A 59 -8.85 8.77 1.39
N LEU A 60 -9.97 8.51 0.70
CA LEU A 60 -11.08 9.45 0.60
C LEU A 60 -11.75 9.67 1.95
N THR A 61 -11.90 8.63 2.76
CA THR A 61 -12.46 8.75 4.11
C THR A 61 -11.61 9.70 4.97
N PHE A 62 -10.29 9.54 4.98
CA PHE A 62 -9.38 10.39 5.76
C PHE A 62 -9.20 11.78 5.15
N TYR A 63 -9.22 11.91 3.84
CA TYR A 63 -9.21 13.20 3.17
C TYR A 63 -10.45 14.03 3.55
N ASN A 64 -11.64 13.44 3.56
CA ASN A 64 -12.88 14.11 3.93
C ASN A 64 -12.96 14.47 5.42
N MET A 65 -12.07 13.95 6.27
CA MET A 65 -11.92 14.42 7.65
C MET A 65 -11.26 15.81 7.73
N GLY A 66 -10.61 16.25 6.65
CA GLY A 66 -10.02 17.57 6.55
C GLY A 66 -8.64 17.70 7.19
N PRO A 67 -8.10 18.93 7.22
CA PRO A 67 -6.74 19.20 7.68
C PRO A 67 -6.55 18.89 9.17
N GLY A 68 -5.33 18.49 9.56
CA GLY A 68 -4.99 18.07 10.92
C GLY A 68 -5.08 16.54 11.07
N PRO A 69 -6.01 16.00 11.88
CA PRO A 69 -6.07 14.56 12.15
C PRO A 69 -6.35 13.72 10.89
N GLY A 70 -7.12 14.24 9.93
CA GLY A 70 -7.41 13.54 8.68
C GLY A 70 -6.16 13.26 7.84
N TYR A 71 -5.28 14.26 7.68
CA TYR A 71 -4.05 14.09 6.88
C TYR A 71 -3.03 13.20 7.59
N VAL A 72 -2.97 13.24 8.93
CA VAL A 72 -2.15 12.32 9.72
C VAL A 72 -2.64 10.88 9.55
N LEU A 73 -3.94 10.64 9.62
CA LEU A 73 -4.53 9.32 9.41
C LEU A 73 -4.32 8.83 7.96
N LEU A 74 -4.44 9.72 6.98
CA LEU A 74 -4.13 9.42 5.57
C LEU A 74 -2.67 9.00 5.42
N ALA A 75 -1.72 9.73 6.01
CA ALA A 75 -0.31 9.39 5.98
C ALA A 75 -0.02 8.03 6.64
N LEU A 76 -0.61 7.78 7.82
CA LEU A 76 -0.50 6.50 8.51
C LEU A 76 -1.09 5.34 7.70
N ALA A 77 -2.22 5.54 7.03
CA ALA A 77 -2.84 4.54 6.18
C ALA A 77 -1.95 4.18 4.99
N LEU A 78 -1.39 5.17 4.29
CA LEU A 78 -0.46 4.94 3.19
C LEU A 78 0.82 4.24 3.68
N ALA A 79 1.32 4.59 4.87
CA ALA A 79 2.46 3.91 5.49
C ALA A 79 2.15 2.44 5.80
N LEU A 80 0.97 2.14 6.37
CA LEU A 80 0.53 0.76 6.64
C LEU A 80 0.40 -0.05 5.35
N VAL A 81 -0.15 0.54 4.30
CA VAL A 81 -0.25 -0.09 2.97
C VAL A 81 1.15 -0.37 2.40
N ALA A 82 2.09 0.57 2.54
CA ALA A 82 3.46 0.38 2.10
C ALA A 82 4.18 -0.74 2.89
N LEU A 83 3.99 -0.81 4.21
CA LEU A 83 4.50 -1.89 5.06
C LEU A 83 3.91 -3.24 4.65
N LEU A 84 2.60 -3.31 4.43
CA LEU A 84 1.92 -4.53 3.97
C LEU A 84 2.47 -4.98 2.61
N ALA A 85 2.65 -4.05 1.68
CA ALA A 85 3.23 -4.33 0.37
C ALA A 85 4.66 -4.92 0.47
N LEU A 86 5.43 -4.44 1.45
CA LEU A 86 6.79 -4.91 1.71
C LEU A 86 6.81 -6.33 2.29
N VAL A 87 5.91 -6.63 3.24
CA VAL A 87 5.76 -7.97 3.84
C VAL A 87 5.41 -9.02 2.78
N ILE A 88 4.46 -8.69 1.91
CA ILE A 88 3.98 -9.60 0.85
C ILE A 88 4.97 -9.64 -0.33
N ASP A 89 5.95 -8.74 -0.38
CA ASP A 89 6.87 -8.53 -1.50
C ASP A 89 6.12 -8.30 -2.83
N ARG A 90 5.16 -7.37 -2.81
CA ARG A 90 4.31 -7.03 -3.96
C ARG A 90 4.39 -5.54 -4.26
N ARG A 91 5.32 -5.18 -5.15
CA ARG A 91 5.52 -3.79 -5.64
C ARG A 91 4.27 -3.19 -6.31
N SER A 92 3.32 -4.00 -6.76
CA SER A 92 2.06 -3.56 -7.37
C SER A 92 1.18 -2.70 -6.44
N PHE A 93 1.31 -2.88 -5.12
CA PHE A 93 0.62 -2.02 -4.15
C PHE A 93 1.20 -0.60 -4.11
N LEU A 94 2.52 -0.46 -4.25
CA LEU A 94 3.15 0.86 -4.33
C LEU A 94 2.65 1.63 -5.55
N THR A 95 2.54 0.98 -6.71
CA THR A 95 2.06 1.64 -7.93
C THR A 95 0.65 2.19 -7.80
N ALA A 96 -0.25 1.50 -7.08
CA ALA A 96 -1.60 1.98 -6.81
C ALA A 96 -1.62 3.17 -5.83
N GLY A 97 -0.63 3.26 -4.93
CA GLY A 97 -0.49 4.33 -3.94
C GLY A 97 0.13 5.64 -4.47
N ILE A 98 0.78 5.63 -5.65
CA ILE A 98 1.54 6.77 -6.18
C ILE A 98 0.67 8.04 -6.27
N GLY A 99 -0.54 7.93 -6.83
CA GLY A 99 -1.44 9.07 -6.98
C GLY A 99 -1.85 9.68 -5.63
N TYR A 100 -2.13 8.84 -4.64
CA TYR A 100 -2.47 9.28 -3.29
C TYR A 100 -1.29 9.89 -2.55
N LEU A 101 -0.08 9.38 -2.77
CA LEU A 101 1.14 9.95 -2.20
C LEU A 101 1.44 11.32 -2.82
N ALA A 102 1.33 11.45 -4.14
CA ALA A 102 1.44 12.74 -4.83
C ALA A 102 0.43 13.75 -4.28
N PHE A 103 -0.82 13.32 -4.14
CA PHE A 103 -1.89 14.13 -3.56
C PHE A 103 -1.58 14.55 -2.12
N LEU A 104 -1.15 13.63 -1.25
CA LEU A 104 -0.77 13.94 0.13
C LEU A 104 0.38 14.94 0.20
N ILE A 105 1.42 14.79 -0.64
CA ILE A 105 2.53 15.75 -0.71
C ILE A 105 2.01 17.14 -1.05
N THR A 106 1.11 17.27 -2.05
CA THR A 106 0.51 18.57 -2.39
C THR A 106 -0.35 19.16 -1.28
N LEU A 107 -1.06 18.32 -0.51
CA LEU A 107 -1.88 18.78 0.60
C LEU A 107 -1.03 19.32 1.75
N VAL A 108 0.05 18.61 2.08
CA VAL A 108 0.99 19.03 3.14
C VAL A 108 1.75 20.28 2.72
N ALA A 109 2.20 20.34 1.46
CA ALA A 109 2.83 21.51 0.87
C ALA A 109 1.98 22.76 1.14
N ARG A 110 0.72 22.75 0.70
CA ARG A 110 -0.22 23.88 0.86
C ARG A 110 -0.44 24.36 2.31
N GLN A 111 -0.08 23.57 3.32
CA GLN A 111 -0.16 23.98 4.73
C GLN A 111 1.13 24.59 5.28
N GLY A 112 2.29 24.21 4.72
CA GLY A 112 3.62 24.62 5.20
C GLY A 112 4.34 25.64 4.31
N GLY A 113 3.88 25.87 3.07
CA GLY A 113 4.43 26.85 2.12
C GLY A 113 3.98 26.61 0.67
N ASP A 114 4.28 27.53 -0.26
CA ASP A 114 4.02 27.31 -1.69
C ASP A 114 5.10 26.40 -2.29
N LEU A 115 4.89 25.09 -2.14
CA LEU A 115 5.73 24.07 -2.77
C LEU A 115 5.21 23.83 -4.20
N ASP A 116 5.93 24.35 -5.19
CA ASP A 116 5.53 24.26 -6.60
C ASP A 116 5.47 22.81 -7.13
N TRP A 117 4.74 22.62 -8.23
CA TRP A 117 4.58 21.33 -8.91
C TRP A 117 5.89 20.60 -9.22
N PRO A 118 6.98 21.26 -9.69
CA PRO A 118 8.26 20.58 -9.93
C PRO A 118 8.84 19.94 -8.67
N TRP A 119 8.76 20.63 -7.53
CA TRP A 119 9.25 20.12 -6.25
C TRP A 119 8.42 18.93 -5.75
N THR A 120 7.09 18.98 -5.93
CA THR A 120 6.21 17.85 -5.63
C THR A 120 6.65 16.59 -6.41
N LEU A 121 6.89 16.74 -7.71
CA LEU A 121 7.32 15.61 -8.56
C LEU A 121 8.71 15.10 -8.18
N LEU A 122 9.65 15.98 -7.83
CA LEU A 122 10.98 15.59 -7.36
C LEU A 122 10.92 14.82 -6.04
N ILE A 123 10.15 15.30 -5.06
CA ILE A 123 9.98 14.62 -3.77
C ILE A 123 9.31 13.26 -3.98
N LEU A 124 8.24 13.21 -4.77
CA LEU A 124 7.55 11.96 -5.11
C LEU A 124 8.49 10.97 -5.78
N GLY A 125 9.25 11.42 -6.78
CA GLY A 125 10.24 10.61 -7.50
C GLY A 125 11.35 10.09 -6.58
N ALA A 126 11.86 10.94 -5.67
CA ALA A 126 12.86 10.54 -4.68
C ALA A 126 12.33 9.47 -3.72
N ILE A 127 11.10 9.61 -3.23
CA ILE A 127 10.46 8.61 -2.36
C ILE A 127 10.28 7.27 -3.10
N ILE A 128 9.72 7.30 -4.31
CA ILE A 128 9.47 6.08 -5.11
C ILE A 128 10.79 5.39 -5.47
N THR A 129 11.79 6.16 -5.89
CA THR A 129 13.10 5.62 -6.27
C THR A 129 13.82 5.06 -5.05
N GLY A 130 13.83 5.77 -3.93
CA GLY A 130 14.44 5.32 -2.68
C GLY A 130 13.81 4.03 -2.15
N LEU A 131 12.47 3.96 -2.13
CA LEU A 131 11.73 2.75 -1.74
C LEU A 131 11.98 1.59 -2.72
N GLY A 132 12.00 1.86 -4.02
CA GLY A 132 12.19 0.85 -5.05
C GLY A 132 13.61 0.27 -5.08
N ALA A 133 14.62 1.11 -4.83
CA ALA A 133 16.03 0.74 -4.81
C ALA A 133 16.40 -0.04 -3.54
N THR A 134 15.90 0.38 -2.38
CA THR A 134 16.18 -0.26 -1.09
C THR A 134 15.17 -1.35 -0.72
N TRP A 135 14.28 -1.74 -1.65
CA TRP A 135 13.14 -2.61 -1.40
C TRP A 135 13.54 -3.94 -0.74
N THR A 136 14.56 -4.62 -1.28
CA THR A 136 15.03 -5.92 -0.76
C THR A 136 15.60 -5.79 0.64
N ASP A 137 16.36 -4.73 0.91
CA ASP A 137 17.00 -4.49 2.20
C ASP A 137 15.98 -4.08 3.26
N LEU A 138 15.04 -3.19 2.91
CA LEU A 138 13.97 -2.74 3.78
C LEU A 138 13.09 -3.93 4.16
N ARG A 139 12.76 -4.80 3.19
CA ARG A 139 12.02 -6.02 3.42
C ARG A 139 12.74 -6.96 4.37
N ALA A 140 14.03 -7.22 4.15
CA ALA A 140 14.82 -8.09 5.00
C ALA A 140 14.93 -7.55 6.44
N ARG A 141 15.05 -6.23 6.63
CA ARG A 141 15.03 -5.60 7.96
C ARG A 141 13.67 -5.73 8.63
N LEU A 142 12.57 -5.45 7.90
CA LEU A 142 11.22 -5.56 8.43
C LEU A 142 10.89 -7.00 8.85
N MET A 143 11.20 -7.99 8.01
CA MET A 143 10.94 -9.41 8.29
C MET A 143 11.77 -9.95 9.47
N ARG A 144 12.96 -9.39 9.72
CA ARG A 144 13.77 -9.70 10.92
C ARG A 144 13.21 -9.08 12.19
N ALA A 145 12.67 -7.87 12.11
CA ALA A 145 12.04 -7.21 13.26
C ALA A 145 10.67 -7.84 13.62
N LEU A 146 10.01 -8.49 12.66
CA LEU A 146 8.70 -9.09 12.85
C LEU A 146 8.80 -10.39 13.70
N PRO A 147 8.04 -10.52 14.80
CA PRO A 147 8.03 -11.73 15.61
C PRO A 147 7.56 -12.95 14.81
N ASP A 148 7.87 -14.16 15.28
CA ASP A 148 7.43 -15.37 14.60
C ASP A 148 5.92 -15.59 14.77
N PHE A 149 5.19 -15.64 13.66
CA PHE A 149 3.75 -15.89 13.60
C PHE A 149 3.45 -17.05 12.64
N PRO A 150 2.32 -17.78 12.80
CA PRO A 150 2.02 -19.01 12.07
C PRO A 150 1.93 -18.89 10.53
N GLY A 151 2.03 -17.67 9.97
CA GLY A 151 2.06 -17.40 8.52
C GLY A 151 3.44 -17.03 7.96
N LYS A 152 4.44 -16.75 8.80
CA LYS A 152 5.73 -16.17 8.38
C LYS A 152 6.50 -17.06 7.39
N ARG A 153 6.46 -18.38 7.60
CA ARG A 153 7.10 -19.40 6.72
C ARG A 153 6.48 -19.52 5.32
N ARG A 154 5.28 -18.98 5.09
CA ARG A 154 4.60 -19.01 3.78
C ARG A 154 4.90 -17.78 2.92
N LEU A 155 5.57 -16.78 3.50
CA LEU A 155 5.98 -15.59 2.78
C LEU A 155 7.21 -15.89 1.90
N PRO A 156 7.44 -15.12 0.82
CA PRO A 156 8.61 -15.30 -0.04
C PRO A 156 9.91 -15.31 0.77
N PRO A 157 10.95 -16.05 0.36
CA PRO A 157 12.23 -16.04 1.06
C PRO A 157 12.78 -14.61 1.14
N TYR A 158 13.32 -14.21 2.29
CA TYR A 158 14.14 -13.00 2.45
C TYR A 158 15.58 -13.45 2.67
N THR A 159 16.54 -12.66 2.18
CA THR A 159 17.97 -12.95 2.38
C THR A 159 18.30 -12.89 3.86
N GLU A 160 18.59 -14.05 4.44
CA GLU A 160 19.28 -14.20 5.72
C GLU A 160 20.78 -14.10 5.43
N THR A 161 21.28 -12.92 5.09
CA THR A 161 22.74 -12.73 5.08
C THR A 161 23.22 -12.68 6.53
N PRO A 162 24.23 -13.48 6.92
CA PRO A 162 24.74 -13.56 8.29
C PRO A 162 25.30 -12.23 8.80
#